data_AF-A0A538U5G5-F1
#
_entry.id   AF-A0A538U5G5-F1
#
_cell.length_a   1.000
_cell.length_b   1.000
_cell.length_c   1.000
_cell.angle_alpha   90.00
_cell.angle_beta   90.00
_cell.angle_gamma   90.00
#
_symmetry.space_group_name_H-M   'P 1'
#
loop_
_entity.id
_entity.type
_entity.pdbx_description
1 polymer ?
#
loop_
_entity_poly.entity_id
_entity_poly.type
_entity_poly.pdbx_seq_one_letter_code
_entity_poly.pdbx_strand_id
1 'polypeptide(L)'
;MGVFTLVAQTETPPAYRYVSVEGPVTSVRPATLDGDRRPMARRYLGVELGDRFVESGAEGEENEVFTMRPERWRTVDYTKLPGGF
;
A
#
# COMPACT_ATOMS: atom_id res chain seq x y z
N MET A 1 5.38 18.83 -8.31
CA MET A 1 5.43 17.53 -7.61
C MET A 1 4.82 16.45 -8.50
N GLY A 2 5.26 15.20 -8.37
CA GLY A 2 4.83 14.11 -9.24
C GLY A 2 3.41 13.61 -9.00
N VAL A 3 2.94 12.77 -9.91
CA VAL A 3 1.68 12.00 -9.83
C VAL A 3 2.06 10.52 -9.79
N PHE A 4 1.35 9.71 -9.03
CA PHE A 4 1.52 8.26 -9.09
C PHE A 4 0.18 7.53 -9.11
N THR A 5 0.24 6.26 -9.52
CA THR A 5 -0.88 5.33 -9.51
C THR A 5 -0.57 4.17 -8.58
N LEU A 6 -1.53 3.76 -7.75
CA LEU A 6 -1.47 2.53 -6.96
C LEU A 6 -2.62 1.61 -7.36
N VAL A 7 -2.36 0.30 -7.34
CA VAL A 7 -3.37 -0.74 -7.52
C VAL A 7 -3.33 -1.72 -6.36
N ALA A 8 -4.51 -2.06 -5.84
CA ALA A 8 -4.69 -3.21 -4.97
C ALA A 8 -5.62 -4.19 -5.69
N GLN A 9 -5.18 -5.44 -5.84
CA GLN A 9 -5.90 -6.45 -6.60
C GLN A 9 -5.94 -7.80 -5.88
N THR A 10 -7.02 -8.54 -6.10
CA THR A 10 -7.15 -9.95 -5.74
C THR A 10 -7.18 -10.75 -7.03
N GLU A 11 -6.16 -11.57 -7.24
CA GLU A 11 -6.05 -12.46 -8.43
C GLU A 11 -6.51 -13.88 -8.16
N THR A 12 -6.67 -14.24 -6.88
CA THR A 12 -7.13 -15.56 -6.48
C THR A 12 -8.57 -15.82 -6.94
N PRO A 13 -8.91 -17.06 -7.34
CA PRO A 13 -10.26 -17.46 -7.75
C PRO A 13 -11.37 -17.09 -6.73
N PRO A 14 -12.64 -16.95 -7.16
CA PRO A 14 -13.20 -17.33 -8.46
C PRO A 14 -13.03 -16.29 -9.58
N ALA A 15 -12.89 -15.00 -9.26
CA ALA A 15 -12.68 -13.97 -10.25
C ALA A 15 -11.82 -12.81 -9.75
N TYR A 16 -11.12 -12.18 -10.69
CA TYR A 16 -10.27 -11.01 -10.45
C TYR A 16 -11.08 -9.83 -9.92
N ARG A 17 -10.47 -9.01 -9.06
CA ARG A 17 -11.02 -7.71 -8.65
C ARG A 17 -9.90 -6.75 -8.33
N TYR A 18 -10.11 -5.47 -8.60
CA TYR A 18 -9.12 -4.44 -8.32
C TYR A 18 -9.74 -3.09 -7.99
N VAL A 19 -8.95 -2.29 -7.29
CA VAL A 19 -9.08 -0.84 -7.21
C VAL A 19 -7.75 -0.24 -7.62
N SER A 20 -7.78 0.74 -8.53
CA SER A 20 -6.65 1.60 -8.82
C SER A 20 -7.00 3.05 -8.56
N VAL A 21 -6.06 3.78 -7.99
CA VAL A 21 -6.16 5.21 -7.70
C VAL A 21 -4.99 5.94 -8.31
N GLU A 22 -5.24 7.13 -8.83
CA GLU A 22 -4.22 8.03 -9.35
C GLU A 22 -4.44 9.43 -8.80
N GLY A 23 -3.35 10.11 -8.46
CA GLY A 23 -3.41 11.49 -7.98
C GLY A 23 -2.04 12.11 -7.72
N PRO A 24 -2.00 13.42 -7.43
CA PRO A 24 -0.77 14.12 -7.11
C PRO A 24 -0.23 13.72 -5.73
N VAL A 25 1.10 13.72 -5.61
CA VAL A 25 1.78 13.71 -4.32
C VAL A 25 1.52 15.05 -3.62
N THR A 26 0.96 15.00 -2.42
CA THR A 26 0.66 16.17 -1.59
C THR A 26 1.72 16.46 -0.54
N SER A 27 2.50 15.44 -0.14
CA SER A 27 3.64 15.62 0.76
C SER A 27 4.67 14.49 0.61
N VAL A 28 5.93 14.84 0.85
CA VAL A 28 7.06 13.92 1.01
C VAL A 28 7.74 14.31 2.31
N ARG A 29 7.98 13.32 3.18
CA ARG A 29 8.63 13.56 4.48
C ARG A 29 9.42 12.33 4.92
N PRO A 30 10.46 12.50 5.74
CA PRO A 30 11.13 11.37 6.38
C PRO A 30 10.13 10.49 7.14
N ALA A 31 10.33 9.18 7.03
CA ALA A 31 9.56 8.18 7.77
C ALA A 31 10.08 8.05 9.19
N THR A 32 9.17 7.93 10.15
CA THR A 32 9.48 7.65 11.54
C THR A 32 9.45 6.14 11.81
N LEU A 33 10.29 5.67 12.71
CA LEU A 33 10.35 4.26 13.07
C LEU A 33 9.02 3.79 13.68
N ASP A 34 8.55 4.49 14.70
CA ASP A 34 7.38 4.09 15.48
C ASP A 34 6.05 4.46 14.83
N GLY A 35 6.01 5.57 14.09
CA GLY A 35 4.79 6.09 13.47
C GLY A 35 4.49 5.50 12.09
N ASP A 36 5.52 5.16 11.31
CA ASP A 36 5.36 4.74 9.92
C ASP A 36 5.87 3.30 9.70
N ARG A 37 7.14 3.03 10.03
CA ARG A 37 7.80 1.77 9.66
C ARG A 37 7.26 0.57 10.46
N ARG A 38 7.19 0.66 11.79
CA ARG A 38 6.71 -0.45 12.64
C ARG A 38 5.25 -0.80 12.39
N PRO A 39 4.30 0.16 12.32
CA PRO A 39 2.92 -0.18 11.98
C PRO A 39 2.78 -0.85 10.60
N MET A 40 3.56 -0.41 9.60
CA MET A 40 3.57 -1.02 8.27
C MET A 40 4.12 -2.46 8.30
N ALA A 41 5.25 -2.69 8.96
CA ALA A 41 5.83 -4.02 9.08
C ALA A 41 4.87 -4.98 9.80
N ARG A 42 4.29 -4.56 10.92
CA ARG A 42 3.30 -5.36 11.66
C ARG A 42 2.06 -5.69 10.83
N ARG A 43 1.60 -4.77 9.98
CA ARG A 43 0.45 -4.98 9.09
C ARG A 43 0.67 -6.15 8.13
N TYR A 44 1.89 -6.34 7.62
CA TYR A 44 2.21 -7.36 6.62
C TYR A 44 2.83 -8.64 7.21
N LEU A 45 3.56 -8.52 8.32
CA LEU A 45 4.32 -9.64 8.91
C LEU A 45 3.73 -10.14 10.23
N GLY A 46 2.73 -9.46 10.79
CA GLY A 46 2.27 -9.68 12.17
C GLY A 46 3.17 -9.00 13.19
N VAL A 47 2.76 -9.00 14.46
CA VAL A 47 3.43 -8.24 15.54
C VAL A 47 4.88 -8.70 15.74
N GLU A 48 5.09 -9.98 16.01
CA GLU A 48 6.41 -10.52 16.38
C GLU A 48 7.44 -10.40 15.25
N LEU A 49 7.07 -10.82 14.04
CA LEU A 49 7.98 -10.76 12.89
C LEU A 49 8.14 -9.32 12.39
N GLY A 50 7.10 -8.48 12.49
CA GLY A 50 7.18 -7.06 12.14
C GLY A 50 8.11 -6.27 13.05
N ASP A 51 8.08 -6.56 14.36
CA ASP A 51 8.99 -5.93 15.33
C ASP A 51 10.43 -6.36 15.07
N ARG A 52 10.68 -7.66 14.93
CA ARG A 52 12.01 -8.18 14.55
C ARG A 52 12.50 -7.58 13.24
N PHE A 53 11.65 -7.46 12.23
CA PHE A 53 12.01 -6.89 10.93
C PHE A 53 12.51 -5.45 11.09
N VAL A 54 11.79 -4.62 11.83
CA VAL A 54 12.14 -3.21 12.03
C VAL A 54 13.36 -3.04 12.93
N GLU A 55 13.55 -3.91 13.93
CA GLU A 55 14.74 -3.95 14.78
C GLU A 55 15.98 -4.47 14.04
N SER A 56 15.79 -5.37 13.06
CA SER A 56 16.88 -5.92 12.23
C SER A 56 17.27 -5.02 11.05
N GLY A 57 16.37 -4.11 10.64
CA GLY A 57 16.60 -3.16 9.57
C GLY A 57 17.65 -2.14 9.98
N ALA A 58 18.69 -1.96 9.16
CA ALA A 58 19.87 -1.18 9.49
C ALA A 58 19.51 0.21 10.05
N GLU A 59 20.08 0.53 11.21
CA GLU A 59 20.23 1.91 11.66
C GLU A 59 20.88 2.72 10.51
N GLY A 60 20.17 3.72 9.98
CA GLY A 60 20.68 4.60 8.93
C GLY A 60 20.03 4.47 7.54
N GLU A 61 19.07 3.55 7.32
CA GLU A 61 18.29 3.57 6.07
C GLU A 61 17.32 4.76 6.05
N GLU A 62 17.60 5.74 5.20
CA GLU A 62 16.70 6.85 4.91
C GLU A 62 15.44 6.34 4.21
N ASN A 63 14.30 6.47 4.90
CA ASN A 63 12.99 6.09 4.41
C ASN A 63 12.13 7.34 4.27
N GLU A 64 11.32 7.40 3.23
CA GLU A 64 10.44 8.54 2.92
C GLU A 64 8.98 8.09 2.85
N VAL A 65 8.08 8.93 3.35
CA VAL A 65 6.63 8.76 3.25
C VAL A 65 6.10 9.68 2.17
N PHE A 66 5.55 9.06 1.12
CA PHE A 66 4.85 9.77 0.05
C PHE A 66 3.34 9.72 0.33
N THR A 67 2.72 10.88 0.47
CA THR A 67 1.26 10.99 0.61
C THR A 67 0.67 11.48 -0.70
N MET A 68 -0.37 10.81 -1.18
CA MET A 68 -1.14 11.20 -2.36
C MET A 68 -2.58 11.50 -1.99
N ARG A 69 -3.17 12.49 -2.65
CA ARG A 69 -4.61 12.69 -2.70
C ARG A 69 -5.18 12.00 -3.95
N PRO A 70 -5.95 10.91 -3.83
CA PRO A 70 -6.60 10.30 -4.99
C PRO A 70 -7.55 11.28 -5.69
N GLU A 71 -7.44 11.41 -7.01
CA GLU A 71 -8.34 12.24 -7.84
C GLU A 71 -9.08 11.40 -8.88
N ARG A 72 -8.45 10.32 -9.37
CA ARG A 72 -9.07 9.36 -10.29
C ARG A 72 -9.16 7.99 -9.66
N TRP A 73 -10.34 7.38 -9.73
CA TRP A 73 -10.63 6.05 -9.21
C TRP A 73 -11.11 5.15 -10.34
N ARG A 74 -10.58 3.93 -10.40
CA ARG A 74 -11.09 2.88 -11.27
C ARG A 74 -11.17 1.59 -10.46
N THR A 75 -12.34 0.95 -10.51
CA THR A 75 -12.60 -0.28 -9.76
C THR A 75 -13.32 -1.26 -10.64
N VAL A 76 -13.02 -2.55 -10.47
CA VAL A 76 -13.82 -3.64 -11.05
C VAL A 76 -13.85 -4.78 -10.05
N ASP A 77 -15.01 -5.42 -9.97
CA ASP A 77 -15.21 -6.68 -9.27
C ASP A 77 -15.91 -7.64 -10.22
N TYR A 78 -15.15 -8.55 -10.83
CA TYR A 78 -15.66 -9.42 -11.88
C TYR A 78 -16.68 -10.45 -11.36
N THR A 79 -16.73 -10.69 -10.03
CA THR A 79 -17.77 -11.54 -9.40
C THR A 79 -19.17 -10.94 -9.51
N LYS A 80 -19.28 -9.65 -9.83
CA LYS A 80 -20.56 -8.94 -9.95
C LYS A 80 -21.07 -8.84 -11.39
N LEU A 81 -20.31 -9.35 -12.37
CA LEU A 81 -20.73 -9.31 -13.76
C LEU A 81 -21.63 -10.50 -14.12
N PRO A 82 -22.66 -10.32 -14.96
CA PRO A 82 -23.49 -11.42 -15.45
C PRO A 82 -22.63 -12.46 -16.18
N GLY A 83 -22.67 -13.73 -15.72
CA GLY A 83 -21.87 -14.81 -16.28
C GLY A 83 -20.43 -14.90 -15.75
N GLY A 84 -20.09 -14.16 -14.67
CA GLY A 84 -18.83 -14.36 -13.94
C GLY A 84 -18.77 -15.78 -13.37
N PHE A 85 -17.76 -16.55 -13.79
CA PHE A 85 -17.48 -17.90 -13.29
C PHE A 85 -17.20 -17.91 -11.78
#